data_AF-A0A3S3SUH4-F1
#
_entry.id   AF-A0A3S3SUH4-F1
#
_cell.length_a   1.000
_cell.length_b   1.000
_cell.length_c   1.000
_cell.angle_alpha   90.00
_cell.angle_beta   90.00
_cell.angle_gamma   90.00
#
_symmetry.space_group_name_H-M   'P 1'
#
loop_
_entity.id
_entity.type
_entity.pdbx_description
1 polymer ?
#
loop_
_entity_poly.entity_id
_entity_poly.type
_entity_poly.pdbx_seq_one_letter_code
_entity_poly.pdbx_strand_id
1 'polypeptide(L)'
;MTLKACLRLVRKIGEHLPGLFLVAMSDALAGKGEASPEDIEQEVAGLFSRLLGVEEKHVTPVRTAPPLITGRDLIEELRLTPGPLFREILEQVEEAHMEHRISTRAEALALAASAAEKKNGKPEHSS
;
A
#
# COMPACT_ATOMS: atom_id res chain seq x y z
N MET A 1 3.34 -7.63 12.89
CA MET A 1 2.60 -7.24 11.67
C MET A 1 3.44 -7.56 10.45
N THR A 2 2.82 -8.01 9.36
CA THR A 2 3.51 -8.17 8.06
C THR A 2 3.64 -6.83 7.35
N LEU A 3 4.58 -6.70 6.40
CA LEU A 3 4.74 -5.50 5.57
C LEU A 3 3.42 -5.12 4.88
N LYS A 4 2.73 -6.10 4.28
CA LYS A 4 1.42 -5.91 3.62
C LYS A 4 0.36 -5.34 4.57
N ALA A 5 0.34 -5.79 5.83
CA ALA A 5 -0.57 -5.24 6.82
C ALA A 5 -0.22 -3.78 7.18
N CYS A 6 1.07 -3.45 7.29
CA CYS A 6 1.54 -2.07 7.51
C CYS A 6 1.17 -1.18 6.33
N LEU A 7 1.49 -1.58 5.10
CA LEU A 7 1.15 -0.83 3.87
C LEU A 7 -0.35 -0.54 3.79
N ARG A 8 -1.19 -1.54 4.04
CA ARG A 8 -2.64 -1.36 4.07
C ARG A 8 -3.09 -0.36 5.14
N LEU A 9 -2.50 -0.41 6.33
CA LEU A 9 -2.85 0.49 7.43
C LEU A 9 -2.42 1.93 7.12
N VAL A 10 -1.18 2.11 6.68
CA VAL A 10 -0.60 3.38 6.27
C VAL A 10 -1.41 4.01 5.13
N ARG A 11 -1.74 3.27 4.06
CA ARG A 11 -2.60 3.78 2.98
C ARG A 11 -3.99 4.18 3.47
N LYS A 12 -4.57 3.41 4.40
CA LYS A 12 -5.94 3.65 4.90
C LYS A 12 -6.00 4.88 5.81
N ILE A 13 -4.95 5.14 6.58
CA ILE A 13 -4.89 6.30 7.49
C ILE A 13 -4.42 7.55 6.73
N GLY A 14 -3.47 7.39 5.80
CA GLY A 14 -2.93 8.48 5.00
C GLY A 14 -2.26 9.56 5.87
N GLU A 15 -2.56 10.82 5.55
CA GLU A 15 -1.99 11.99 6.23
C GLU A 15 -2.33 12.09 7.72
N HIS A 16 -3.35 11.36 8.20
CA HIS A 16 -3.75 11.37 9.60
C HIS A 16 -2.88 10.50 10.50
N LEU A 17 -1.86 9.82 9.96
CA LEU A 17 -1.01 8.90 10.71
C LEU A 17 -0.33 9.56 11.94
N PRO A 18 0.22 10.78 11.85
CA PRO A 18 0.77 11.49 13.01
C PRO A 18 -0.29 11.84 14.06
N GLY A 19 -1.49 12.24 13.62
CA GLY A 19 -2.59 12.57 14.54
C GLY A 19 -3.09 11.36 15.30
N LEU A 20 -3.25 10.22 14.61
CA LEU A 20 -3.60 8.95 15.25
C LEU A 20 -2.53 8.52 16.26
N PHE A 21 -1.25 8.74 15.95
CA PHE A 21 -0.16 8.47 16.89
C PHE A 21 -0.29 9.29 18.16
N LEU A 22 -0.45 10.60 18.01
CA LEU A 22 -0.53 11.50 19.13
C LEU A 22 -1.68 11.13 20.07
N VAL A 23 -2.86 10.82 19.51
CA VAL A 23 -4.04 10.41 20.29
C VAL A 23 -3.79 9.06 20.99
N ALA A 24 -3.30 8.05 20.26
CA ALA A 24 -3.06 6.73 20.84
C ALA A 24 -1.99 6.75 21.93
N MET A 25 -0.93 7.55 21.77
CA MET A 25 0.11 7.72 22.78
C MET A 25 -0.40 8.49 24.00
N SER A 26 -1.23 9.53 23.79
CA SER A 26 -1.83 10.29 24.88
C SER A 26 -2.72 9.40 25.76
N ASP A 27 -3.52 8.53 25.13
CA ASP A 27 -4.39 7.56 25.82
C ASP A 27 -3.55 6.54 26.62
N ALA A 28 -2.50 5.99 26.00
CA ALA A 28 -1.58 5.06 26.65
C ALA A 28 -0.87 5.68 27.87
N LEU A 29 -0.45 6.95 27.78
CA LEU A 29 0.22 7.67 28.86
C LEU A 29 -0.75 8.07 29.99
N ALA A 30 -1.99 8.43 29.65
CA ALA A 30 -3.01 8.82 30.62
C ALA A 30 -3.54 7.62 31.42
N GLY A 31 -3.53 6.42 30.83
CA GLY A 31 -4.03 5.18 31.43
C GLY A 31 -3.18 4.57 32.54
N LYS A 32 -2.10 5.22 33.01
CA LYS A 32 -1.19 4.70 34.06
C LYS A 32 -1.88 4.66 35.44
N GLY A 33 -2.67 3.61 35.67
CA GLY A 33 -3.21 3.20 36.98
C GLY A 33 -2.78 1.76 37.34
N GLU A 34 -3.12 1.29 38.54
CA GLU A 34 -2.68 -0.01 39.12
C GLU A 34 -3.00 -1.26 38.26
N ALA A 35 -3.85 -1.14 37.25
CA ALA A 35 -4.26 -2.22 36.34
C ALA A 35 -3.73 -2.08 34.91
N SER A 36 -2.94 -1.04 34.59
CA SER A 36 -2.40 -0.87 33.24
C SER A 36 -1.24 -1.82 32.97
N PRO A 37 -1.25 -2.57 31.86
CA PRO A 37 -0.09 -3.37 31.46
C PRO A 37 1.13 -2.46 31.32
N GLU A 38 2.23 -2.87 31.94
CA GLU A 38 3.45 -2.07 32.10
C GLU A 38 4.15 -1.69 30.77
N ASP A 39 3.70 -2.27 29.65
CA ASP A 39 4.35 -2.15 28.34
C ASP A 39 3.48 -1.53 27.22
N ILE A 40 2.25 -1.06 27.50
CA ILE A 40 1.38 -0.50 26.43
C ILE A 40 2.06 0.66 25.71
N GLU A 41 2.72 1.56 26.43
CA GLU A 41 3.42 2.71 25.85
C GLU A 41 4.50 2.25 24.85
N GLN A 42 5.29 1.25 25.24
CA GLN A 42 6.36 0.67 24.45
C GLN A 42 5.81 -0.07 23.23
N GLU A 43 4.70 -0.80 23.39
CA GLU A 43 4.02 -1.48 22.28
C GLU A 43 3.47 -0.49 21.24
N VAL A 44 2.81 0.57 21.71
CA VAL A 44 2.28 1.64 20.86
C VAL A 44 3.44 2.35 20.15
N ALA A 45 4.47 2.80 20.88
CA ALA A 45 5.64 3.44 20.29
C ALA A 45 6.35 2.54 19.25
N GLY A 46 6.47 1.25 19.55
CA GLY A 46 7.04 0.25 18.65
C GLY A 46 6.19 0.05 17.38
N LEU A 47 4.86 0.05 17.50
CA LEU A 47 3.97 0.00 16.35
C LEU A 47 4.14 1.23 15.46
N PHE A 48 4.13 2.42 16.03
CA PHE A 48 4.27 3.66 15.26
C PHE A 48 5.63 3.78 14.58
N SER A 49 6.71 3.43 15.26
CA SER A 49 8.05 3.39 14.67
C SER A 49 8.10 2.47 13.44
N ARG A 50 7.42 1.32 13.49
CA ARG A 50 7.31 0.41 12.33
C ARG A 50 6.49 1.02 11.20
N LEU A 51 5.36 1.68 11.49
CA LEU A 51 4.51 2.29 10.47
C LEU A 51 5.20 3.46 9.77
N LEU A 52 5.88 4.33 10.53
CA LEU A 52 6.68 5.42 9.99
C LEU A 52 7.80 4.90 9.09
N GLY A 53 8.51 3.84 9.54
CA GLY A 53 9.53 3.21 8.70
C GLY A 53 8.98 2.62 7.40
N VAL A 54 7.73 2.12 7.40
CA VAL A 54 7.07 1.65 6.18
C VAL A 54 6.66 2.80 5.28
N GLU A 55 6.08 3.88 5.83
CA GLU A 55 5.73 5.08 5.07
C GLU A 55 6.97 5.68 4.38
N GLU A 56 8.07 5.82 5.10
CA GLU A 56 9.32 6.40 4.58
C GLU A 56 9.98 5.52 3.52
N LYS A 57 10.06 4.20 3.75
CA LYS A 57 10.86 3.30 2.90
C LYS A 57 10.09 2.69 1.74
N HIS A 58 8.76 2.58 1.85
CA HIS A 58 7.95 1.83 0.89
C HIS A 58 6.87 2.68 0.21
N VAL A 59 6.33 3.70 0.87
CA VAL A 59 5.18 4.47 0.34
C VAL A 59 5.61 5.79 -0.27
N THR A 60 6.32 6.62 0.50
CA THR A 60 6.78 7.96 0.09
C THR A 60 7.58 7.93 -1.21
N PRO A 61 8.57 7.03 -1.39
CA PRO A 61 9.37 6.99 -2.62
C PRO A 61 8.51 6.69 -3.86
N VAL A 62 7.53 5.80 -3.72
CA VAL A 62 6.63 5.40 -4.82
C VAL A 62 5.65 6.50 -5.18
N ARG A 63 5.10 7.22 -4.19
CA ARG A 63 4.09 8.27 -4.41
C ARG A 63 4.67 9.61 -4.87
N THR A 64 5.94 9.87 -4.57
CA THR A 64 6.61 11.13 -4.93
C THR A 64 7.41 11.02 -6.21
N ALA A 65 7.80 9.82 -6.63
CA ALA A 65 8.41 9.58 -7.93
C ALA A 65 7.35 9.45 -9.05
N PRO A 66 7.73 9.69 -10.32
CA PRO A 66 6.91 9.29 -11.45
C PRO A 66 6.59 7.78 -11.39
N PRO A 67 5.35 7.36 -11.71
CA PRO A 67 4.99 5.95 -11.69
C PRO A 67 5.79 5.15 -12.74
N LEU A 68 6.05 3.87 -12.46
CA LEU A 68 6.80 2.99 -13.39
C LEU A 68 6.12 2.85 -14.75
N ILE A 69 4.80 2.87 -14.77
CA ILE A 69 3.95 2.92 -15.97
C ILE A 69 2.70 3.75 -15.69
N THR A 70 2.09 4.24 -16.76
CA THR A 70 0.84 5.00 -16.78
C THR A 70 -0.24 4.24 -17.56
N GLY A 71 -1.47 4.74 -17.51
CA GLY A 71 -2.53 4.19 -18.36
C GLY A 71 -2.22 4.28 -19.86
N ARG A 72 -1.40 5.27 -20.28
CA ARG A 72 -0.96 5.39 -21.68
C ARG A 72 -0.08 4.21 -22.09
N ASP A 73 0.81 3.76 -21.22
CA ASP A 73 1.66 2.60 -21.47
C ASP A 73 0.81 1.31 -21.65
N LEU A 74 -0.31 1.18 -20.93
CA LEU A 74 -1.23 0.05 -21.10
C LEU A 74 -1.87 0.02 -22.51
N ILE A 75 -2.10 1.18 -23.11
CA ILE A 75 -2.66 1.30 -24.47
C ILE A 75 -1.55 1.06 -25.50
N GLU A 76 -0.41 1.73 -25.34
CA GLU A 76 0.66 1.75 -26.33
C GLU A 76 1.46 0.44 -26.38
N GLU A 77 1.70 -0.19 -25.24
CA GLU A 77 2.53 -1.39 -25.14
C GLU A 77 1.69 -2.67 -25.10
N LEU A 78 0.57 -2.66 -24.36
CA LEU A 78 -0.27 -3.84 -24.14
C LEU A 78 -1.52 -3.87 -25.01
N ARG A 79 -1.75 -2.82 -25.84
CA ARG A 79 -2.92 -2.71 -26.73
C ARG A 79 -4.26 -2.88 -26.00
N LEU A 80 -4.33 -2.50 -24.74
CA LEU A 80 -5.55 -2.59 -23.95
C LEU A 80 -6.49 -1.43 -24.25
N THR A 81 -7.79 -1.72 -24.26
CA THR A 81 -8.84 -0.69 -24.35
C THR A 81 -9.04 -0.04 -22.98
N PRO A 82 -9.08 1.31 -22.87
CA PRO A 82 -9.34 2.00 -21.61
C PRO A 82 -10.64 1.54 -20.94
N GLY A 83 -10.59 1.33 -19.63
CA GLY A 83 -11.74 0.90 -18.85
C GLY A 83 -11.44 0.75 -17.36
N PRO A 84 -12.41 0.30 -16.54
CA PRO A 84 -12.27 0.16 -15.09
C PRO A 84 -11.06 -0.70 -14.67
N LEU A 85 -10.69 -1.68 -15.49
CA LEU A 85 -9.54 -2.56 -15.28
C LEU A 85 -8.20 -1.80 -15.20
N PHE A 86 -8.06 -0.65 -15.86
CA PHE A 86 -6.80 0.12 -15.83
C PHE A 86 -6.44 0.52 -14.41
N ARG A 87 -7.43 0.98 -13.64
CA ARG A 87 -7.23 1.37 -12.25
C ARG A 87 -6.73 0.18 -11.44
N GLU A 88 -7.38 -0.98 -11.57
CA GLU A 88 -6.98 -2.19 -10.85
C GLU A 88 -5.56 -2.67 -11.20
N ILE A 89 -5.18 -2.56 -12.48
CA ILE A 89 -3.82 -2.92 -12.94
C ILE A 89 -2.79 -1.95 -12.36
N LEU A 90 -3.03 -0.65 -12.46
CA LEU A 90 -2.10 0.36 -11.97
C LEU A 90 -1.98 0.32 -10.44
N GLU A 91 -3.07 0.06 -9.72
CA GLU A 91 -3.04 -0.17 -8.26
C GLU A 91 -2.22 -1.41 -7.88
N GLN A 92 -2.31 -2.50 -8.67
CA GLN A 92 -1.48 -3.70 -8.45
C GLN A 92 0.00 -3.45 -8.71
N VAL A 93 0.33 -2.64 -9.72
CA VAL A 93 1.69 -2.22 -10.02
C VAL A 93 2.24 -1.34 -8.89
N GLU A 94 1.46 -0.35 -8.45
CA GLU A 94 1.84 0.51 -7.34
C GLU A 94 2.08 -0.30 -6.06
N GLU A 95 1.19 -1.25 -5.72
CA GLU A 95 1.35 -2.14 -4.56
C GLU A 95 2.60 -3.03 -4.69
N ALA A 96 2.85 -3.58 -5.88
CA ALA A 96 4.06 -4.37 -6.13
C ALA A 96 5.34 -3.54 -6.02
N HIS A 97 5.29 -2.28 -6.43
CA HIS A 97 6.42 -1.37 -6.31
C HIS A 97 6.69 -1.00 -4.86
N MET A 98 5.64 -0.69 -4.07
CA MET A 98 5.75 -0.44 -2.63
C MET A 98 6.29 -1.67 -1.88
N GLU A 99 5.90 -2.88 -2.30
CA GLU A 99 6.42 -4.13 -1.73
C GLU A 99 7.84 -4.47 -2.24
N HIS A 100 8.47 -3.62 -3.06
CA HIS A 100 9.76 -3.83 -3.72
C HIS A 100 9.85 -5.13 -4.55
N ARG A 101 8.69 -5.64 -5.00
CA ARG A 101 8.64 -6.79 -5.91
C ARG A 101 8.97 -6.41 -7.35
N ILE A 102 8.80 -5.12 -7.68
CA ILE A 102 9.18 -4.54 -8.97
C ILE A 102 9.82 -3.17 -8.73
N SER A 103 10.68 -2.77 -9.64
CA SER A 103 11.43 -1.51 -9.59
C SER A 103 11.64 -0.85 -10.95
N THR A 104 11.27 -1.54 -12.04
CA THR A 104 11.51 -1.06 -13.41
C THR A 104 10.22 -1.01 -14.23
N ARG A 105 10.23 -0.18 -15.29
CA ARG A 105 9.14 -0.12 -16.28
C ARG A 105 8.86 -1.48 -16.91
N ALA A 106 9.90 -2.25 -17.24
CA ALA A 106 9.75 -3.56 -17.86
C ALA A 106 9.04 -4.57 -16.93
N GLU A 107 9.42 -4.62 -15.65
CA GLU A 107 8.76 -5.46 -14.66
C GLU A 107 7.29 -5.04 -14.44
N ALA A 108 7.03 -3.73 -14.42
CA ALA A 108 5.68 -3.19 -14.29
C ALA A 108 4.78 -3.59 -15.48
N LEU A 109 5.29 -3.49 -16.72
CA LEU A 109 4.57 -3.93 -17.91
C LEU A 109 4.29 -5.45 -17.90
N ALA A 110 5.27 -6.27 -17.48
CA ALA A 110 5.09 -7.71 -17.38
C ALA A 110 4.01 -8.08 -16.35
N LEU A 111 4.01 -7.40 -15.19
CA LEU A 111 2.98 -7.58 -14.16
C LEU A 111 1.60 -7.14 -14.68
N ALA A 112 1.53 -6.01 -15.38
CA ALA A 112 0.29 -5.49 -15.96
C ALA A 112 -0.31 -6.44 -17.01
N ALA A 113 0.52 -7.02 -17.88
CA ALA A 113 0.10 -8.03 -18.85
C ALA A 113 -0.49 -9.27 -18.16
N SER A 114 0.21 -9.81 -17.14
CA SER A 114 -0.29 -10.96 -16.38
C SER A 114 -1.61 -10.66 -15.65
N ALA A 115 -1.79 -9.45 -15.14
CA ALA A 115 -3.02 -9.03 -14.49
C ALA A 115 -4.20 -8.93 -15.48
N ALA A 116 -3.95 -8.43 -16.69
CA ALA A 116 -4.96 -8.35 -17.75
C ALA A 116 -5.42 -9.74 -18.23
N GLU A 117 -4.49 -10.67 -18.44
CA GLU A 117 -4.80 -12.04 -18.86
C GLU A 117 -5.66 -12.79 -17.85
N LYS A 118 -5.34 -12.70 -16.56
CA LYS A 118 -6.11 -13.34 -15.48
C LYS A 118 -7.55 -12.86 -15.41
N LYS A 119 -7.82 -11.64 -15.87
CA LYS A 119 -9.16 -11.04 -15.89
C LYS A 119 -9.95 -11.42 -17.13
N ASN A 120 -9.29 -11.54 -18.29
CA ASN A 120 -9.90 -12.08 -19.51
C ASN A 120 -10.19 -13.60 -19.42
N GLY A 121 -9.43 -14.34 -18.60
CA GLY A 121 -9.62 -15.78 -18.39
C GLY A 121 -10.72 -16.16 -17.39
N LYS A 122 -11.45 -15.20 -16.79
CA LYS A 122 -12.54 -15.47 -15.86
C LYS A 122 -13.87 -15.37 -16.63
N PRO A 123 -14.56 -16.48 -16.95
CA PRO A 123 -15.89 -16.39 -17.53
C PRO A 123 -16.80 -15.72 -16.50
N GLU A 124 -17.47 -14.64 -16.93
CA GLU A 124 -18.61 -14.10 -16.21
C GLU A 124 -19.63 -15.24 -16.07
N HIS A 125 -19.71 -15.83 -14.88
CA HIS A 125 -20.80 -16.75 -14.57
C HIS A 125 -22.08 -15.92 -14.45
N SER A 126 -22.97 -16.25 -15.37
CA SER A 126 -24.33 -15.80 -15.58
C SER A 126 -25.12 -15.51 -14.31
N SER A 127 -25.98 -14.51 -14.47
CA SER A 127 -27.29 -14.33 -13.82
C SER A 127 -27.98 -15.62 -13.39
#